data_AF-A0A238U861-F1
#
_entry.id   AF-A0A238U861-F1
#
_cell.length_a   1.000
_cell.length_b   1.000
_cell.length_c   1.000
_cell.angle_alpha   90.00
_cell.angle_beta   90.00
_cell.angle_gamma   90.00
#
_symmetry.space_group_name_H-M   'P 1'
#
loop_
_entity.id
_entity.type
_entity.pdbx_description
1 polymer ?
#
loop_
_entity_poly.entity_id
_entity_poly.type
_entity_poly.pdbx_seq_one_letter_code
_entity_poly.pdbx_strand_id
1 'polypeptide(L)'
;MLKTGKKIFYILWGVLLIYLLYRYIENPQIFSVDYIKDFISSYKEHIMIVYITLSCIRGFFLIPSTPFVIAGALLFPDQLLLVLVISMIGIMSSATSLYYFADILGFSDYLEKKYPKKVKKWESKLQSSKATYLVLGWSFFPLVPTDIICYVAGIIKMPFKYMFTGVFIGELVLVTFYVYCGAMLGL
;
A
#
# COMPACT_ATOMS: atom_id res chain seq x y z
N MET A 1 -8.90 21.25 -20.31
CA MET A 1 -9.37 19.86 -20.03
C MET A 1 -9.22 19.46 -18.55
N LEU A 2 -8.09 19.71 -17.87
CA LEU A 2 -7.91 19.37 -16.44
C LEU A 2 -8.90 20.03 -15.46
N LYS A 3 -9.34 21.28 -15.70
CA LYS A 3 -10.27 22.00 -14.81
C LYS A 3 -11.69 21.44 -14.82
N THR A 4 -12.19 21.04 -16.00
CA THR A 4 -13.54 20.47 -16.15
C THR A 4 -13.61 19.07 -15.56
N GLY A 5 -12.57 18.24 -15.76
CA GLY A 5 -12.48 16.91 -15.16
C GLY A 5 -12.45 16.95 -13.63
N LYS A 6 -11.66 17.86 -13.03
CA LYS A 6 -11.67 18.07 -11.57
C LYS A 6 -13.06 18.46 -11.07
N LYS A 7 -13.76 19.36 -11.76
CA LYS A 7 -15.11 19.79 -11.37
C LYS A 7 -16.11 18.63 -11.41
N ILE A 8 -16.09 17.83 -12.48
CA ILE A 8 -16.94 16.64 -12.60
C ILE A 8 -16.64 15.64 -11.48
N PHE A 9 -15.35 15.37 -11.21
CA PHE A 9 -14.94 14.50 -10.12
C PHE A 9 -15.50 14.96 -8.78
N TYR A 10 -15.34 16.25 -8.41
CA TYR A 10 -15.87 16.77 -7.14
C TYR A 10 -17.40 16.72 -7.06
N ILE A 11 -18.11 16.97 -8.17
CA ILE A 11 -19.57 16.85 -8.21
C ILE A 11 -19.99 15.39 -7.98
N LEU A 12 -19.38 14.44 -8.69
CA LEU A 12 -19.66 13.01 -8.50
C LEU A 12 -19.34 12.56 -7.08
N TRP A 13 -18.24 13.02 -6.51
CA TRP A 13 -17.86 12.76 -5.12
C TRP A 13 -18.88 13.30 -4.13
N GLY A 14 -19.34 14.55 -4.33
CA GLY A 14 -20.36 15.17 -3.49
C GLY A 14 -21.70 14.43 -3.57
N VAL A 15 -22.13 14.05 -4.78
CA VAL A 15 -23.35 13.26 -4.98
C VAL A 15 -23.25 11.89 -4.30
N LEU A 16 -22.11 11.21 -4.42
CA LEU A 16 -21.87 9.94 -3.74
C LEU A 16 -21.96 10.08 -2.22
N LEU A 17 -21.32 11.11 -1.64
CA LEU A 17 -21.39 11.37 -0.19
C LEU A 17 -22.81 11.64 0.29
N ILE A 18 -23.55 12.48 -0.44
CA ILE A 18 -24.95 12.79 -0.11
C ILE A 18 -25.80 11.52 -0.19
N TYR A 19 -25.59 10.68 -1.20
CA TYR A 19 -26.28 9.40 -1.33
C TYR A 19 -25.95 8.45 -0.17
N LEU A 20 -24.67 8.30 0.20
CA LEU A 20 -24.26 7.46 1.33
C LEU A 20 -24.84 7.96 2.66
N LEU A 21 -24.84 9.29 2.88
CA LEU A 21 -25.47 9.91 4.05
C LEU A 21 -26.98 9.68 4.08
N TYR A 22 -27.66 9.85 2.96
CA TYR A 22 -29.09 9.55 2.84
C TYR A 22 -29.37 8.08 3.22
N ARG A 23 -28.60 7.14 2.67
CA ARG A 23 -28.72 5.70 2.97
C ARG A 23 -28.44 5.38 4.43
N TYR A 24 -27.47 6.07 5.04
CA TYR A 24 -27.15 5.91 6.46
C TYR A 24 -28.31 6.36 7.36
N ILE A 25 -28.97 7.48 7.03
CA ILE A 25 -30.11 7.99 7.79
C ILE A 25 -31.35 7.09 7.60
N GLU A 26 -31.61 6.63 6.38
CA GLU A 26 -32.78 5.80 6.03
C GLU A 26 -32.68 4.39 6.63
N ASN A 27 -31.50 3.78 6.57
CA ASN A 27 -31.29 2.44 7.12
C ASN A 27 -29.85 2.28 7.64
N PRO A 28 -29.59 2.67 8.90
CA PRO A 28 -28.28 2.58 9.52
C PRO A 28 -27.73 1.13 9.54
N GLN A 29 -28.62 0.13 9.55
CA GLN A 29 -28.24 -1.29 9.59
C GLN A 29 -27.45 -1.72 8.34
N ILE A 30 -27.59 -1.01 7.21
CA ILE A 30 -26.81 -1.30 5.99
C ILE A 30 -25.31 -1.07 6.21
N PHE A 31 -24.94 -0.22 7.17
CA PHE A 31 -23.56 0.05 7.56
C PHE A 31 -23.13 -0.71 8.82
N SER A 32 -23.99 -1.60 9.34
CA SER A 32 -23.63 -2.49 10.44
C SER A 32 -22.56 -3.50 9.99
N VAL A 33 -21.72 -3.91 10.95
CA VAL A 33 -20.68 -4.91 10.70
C VAL A 33 -21.28 -6.22 10.20
N ASP A 34 -22.41 -6.65 10.77
CA ASP A 34 -23.08 -7.90 10.42
C ASP A 34 -23.63 -7.87 8.99
N TYR A 35 -24.29 -6.78 8.59
CA TYR A 35 -24.79 -6.65 7.21
C TYR A 35 -23.65 -6.63 6.19
N ILE A 36 -22.54 -5.94 6.49
CA ILE A 36 -21.37 -5.91 5.61
C ILE A 36 -20.76 -7.32 5.49
N LYS A 37 -20.67 -8.06 6.60
CA LYS A 37 -20.20 -9.46 6.59
C LYS A 37 -21.09 -10.36 5.77
N ASP A 38 -22.41 -10.24 5.89
CA ASP A 38 -23.38 -11.03 5.11
C ASP A 38 -23.36 -10.68 3.63
N PHE A 39 -23.31 -9.39 3.30
CA PHE A 39 -23.16 -8.91 1.93
C PHE A 39 -21.89 -9.46 1.29
N ILE A 40 -20.74 -9.32 1.96
CA ILE A 40 -19.46 -9.85 1.46
C ILE A 40 -19.51 -11.38 1.35
N SER A 41 -20.14 -12.05 2.32
CA SER A 41 -20.31 -13.51 2.31
C SER A 41 -21.10 -14.01 1.11
N SER A 42 -22.05 -13.21 0.61
CA SER A 42 -22.84 -13.49 -0.58
C SER A 42 -22.00 -13.49 -1.87
N TYR A 43 -20.82 -12.87 -1.86
CA TYR A 43 -19.88 -12.78 -2.98
C TYR A 43 -18.53 -13.44 -2.68
N LYS A 44 -18.51 -14.46 -1.80
CA LYS A 44 -17.29 -15.15 -1.34
C LYS A 44 -16.32 -15.58 -2.44
N GLU A 45 -16.81 -15.98 -3.61
CA GLU A 45 -15.96 -16.38 -4.73
C GLU A 45 -15.24 -15.20 -5.40
N HIS A 46 -15.85 -14.01 -5.41
CA HIS A 46 -15.30 -12.83 -6.10
C HIS A 46 -14.51 -11.90 -5.18
N ILE A 47 -14.80 -11.90 -3.87
CA ILE A 47 -14.13 -11.01 -2.90
C ILE A 47 -12.62 -11.26 -2.84
N MET A 48 -12.16 -12.50 -3.06
CA MET A 48 -10.73 -12.83 -3.15
C MET A 48 -10.05 -12.15 -4.35
N ILE A 49 -10.69 -12.14 -5.51
CA ILE A 49 -10.16 -11.48 -6.72
C ILE A 49 -10.09 -9.97 -6.49
N VAL A 50 -11.11 -9.38 -5.86
CA VAL A 50 -11.12 -7.96 -5.49
C VAL A 50 -9.97 -7.66 -4.53
N TYR A 51 -9.77 -8.49 -3.51
CA TYR A 51 -8.69 -8.35 -2.54
C TYR A 51 -7.30 -8.40 -3.19
N ILE A 52 -7.05 -9.38 -4.07
CA ILE A 52 -5.79 -9.48 -4.84
C ILE A 52 -5.58 -8.22 -5.68
N THR A 53 -6.62 -7.79 -6.40
CA THR A 53 -6.57 -6.64 -7.30
C THR A 53 -6.23 -5.36 -6.54
N LEU A 54 -6.93 -5.11 -5.42
CA LEU A 54 -6.66 -3.95 -4.58
C LEU A 54 -5.26 -4.00 -3.94
N SER A 55 -4.83 -5.18 -3.50
CA SER A 55 -3.49 -5.37 -2.91
C SER A 55 -2.36 -5.06 -3.88
N CYS A 56 -2.55 -5.31 -5.18
CA CYS A 56 -1.58 -4.98 -6.22
C CYS A 56 -1.70 -3.53 -6.71
N ILE A 57 -2.92 -3.01 -6.86
CA ILE A 57 -3.15 -1.68 -7.44
C ILE A 57 -2.84 -0.54 -6.44
N ARG A 58 -3.05 -0.77 -5.14
CA ARG A 58 -2.89 0.27 -4.10
C ARG A 58 -1.52 0.96 -4.13
N GLY A 59 -0.45 0.24 -4.49
CA GLY A 59 0.91 0.75 -4.51
C GLY A 59 1.13 1.85 -5.53
N PHE A 60 0.43 1.80 -6.67
CA PHE A 60 0.48 2.87 -7.68
C PHE A 60 -0.05 4.20 -7.17
N PHE A 61 -0.92 4.16 -6.16
CA PHE A 61 -1.53 5.33 -5.54
C PHE A 61 -0.85 5.72 -4.21
N LEU A 62 0.27 5.07 -3.85
CA LEU A 62 0.95 5.25 -2.57
C LEU A 62 0.02 5.03 -1.36
N ILE A 63 -0.99 4.17 -1.51
CA ILE A 63 -1.92 3.84 -0.43
C ILE A 63 -1.27 2.75 0.44
N PRO A 64 -1.11 2.97 1.76
CA PRO A 64 -0.48 2.03 2.68
C PRO A 64 -1.04 0.61 2.61
N SER A 65 -0.21 -0.40 2.89
CA SER A 65 -0.57 -1.82 2.85
C SER A 65 -1.47 -2.23 4.01
N THR A 66 -1.25 -1.65 5.18
CA THR A 66 -1.84 -2.05 6.46
C THR A 66 -3.37 -2.19 6.43
N PRO A 67 -4.16 -1.24 5.89
CA PRO A 67 -5.61 -1.38 5.88
C PRO A 67 -6.07 -2.61 5.07
N PHE A 68 -5.38 -2.92 3.98
CA PHE A 68 -5.72 -4.07 3.13
C PHE A 68 -5.32 -5.38 3.79
N VAL A 69 -4.14 -5.44 4.41
CA VAL A 69 -3.67 -6.63 5.15
C VAL A 69 -4.66 -6.98 6.26
N ILE A 70 -5.06 -5.98 7.06
CA ILE A 70 -6.04 -6.16 8.12
C ILE A 70 -7.36 -6.64 7.53
N ALA A 71 -7.91 -5.92 6.54
CA ALA A 71 -9.17 -6.32 5.90
C ALA A 71 -9.11 -7.76 5.35
N GLY A 72 -8.00 -8.16 4.72
CA GLY A 72 -7.80 -9.53 4.25
C GLY A 72 -7.87 -10.56 5.39
N ALA A 73 -7.22 -10.29 6.52
CA ALA A 73 -7.26 -11.17 7.69
C ALA A 73 -8.69 -11.31 8.26
N LEU A 74 -9.47 -10.23 8.24
CA LEU A 74 -10.86 -10.23 8.73
C LEU A 74 -11.83 -10.95 7.79
N LEU A 75 -11.62 -10.79 6.48
CA LEU A 75 -12.48 -11.39 5.46
C LEU A 75 -12.19 -12.87 5.22
N PHE A 76 -10.95 -13.31 5.47
CA PHE A 76 -10.50 -14.68 5.24
C PHE A 76 -9.80 -15.29 6.48
N PRO A 77 -10.50 -15.38 7.63
CA PRO A 77 -9.91 -15.87 8.88
C PRO A 77 -9.42 -17.32 8.79
N ASP A 78 -10.03 -18.15 7.93
CA ASP A 78 -9.62 -19.55 7.73
C ASP A 78 -8.42 -19.69 6.77
N GLN A 79 -7.99 -18.61 6.11
CA GLN A 79 -6.98 -18.63 5.04
C GLN A 79 -5.87 -17.58 5.27
N LEU A 80 -5.49 -17.36 6.54
CA LEU A 80 -4.47 -16.36 6.93
C LEU A 80 -3.15 -16.48 6.15
N LEU A 81 -2.69 -17.71 5.87
CA LEU A 81 -1.48 -17.92 5.07
C LEU A 81 -1.64 -17.39 3.64
N LEU A 82 -2.82 -17.58 3.03
CA LEU A 82 -3.11 -17.07 1.69
C LEU A 82 -3.17 -15.53 1.71
N VAL A 83 -3.78 -14.95 2.75
CA VAL A 83 -3.81 -13.49 2.97
C VAL A 83 -2.39 -12.93 3.06
N LEU A 84 -1.51 -13.57 3.82
CA LEU A 84 -0.09 -13.20 3.94
C LEU A 84 0.61 -13.24 2.59
N VAL A 85 0.45 -14.33 1.83
CA VAL A 85 1.08 -14.51 0.51
C VAL A 85 0.59 -13.44 -0.48
N ILE A 86 -0.73 -13.23 -0.58
CA ILE A 86 -1.31 -12.21 -1.47
C ILE A 86 -0.84 -10.81 -1.07
N SER A 87 -0.81 -10.50 0.23
CA SER A 87 -0.32 -9.23 0.76
C SER A 87 1.13 -8.99 0.35
N MET A 88 1.99 -9.98 0.56
CA MET A 88 3.41 -9.91 0.21
C MET A 88 3.59 -9.74 -1.29
N ILE A 89 2.85 -10.47 -2.12
CA ILE A 89 2.89 -10.28 -3.59
C ILE A 89 2.52 -8.83 -3.93
N GLY A 90 1.40 -8.32 -3.40
CA GLY A 90 0.96 -6.95 -3.64
C GLY A 90 1.98 -5.90 -3.19
N ILE A 91 2.58 -6.07 -2.01
CA ILE A 91 3.66 -5.21 -1.48
C ILE A 91 4.90 -5.26 -2.38
N MET A 92 5.38 -6.44 -2.75
CA MET A 92 6.59 -6.58 -3.57
C MET A 92 6.37 -6.07 -5.01
N SER A 93 5.19 -6.30 -5.59
CA SER A 93 4.79 -5.73 -6.89
C SER A 93 4.74 -4.20 -6.82
N SER A 94 4.21 -3.64 -5.74
CA SER A 94 4.16 -2.19 -5.49
C SER A 94 5.56 -1.60 -5.35
N ALA A 95 6.40 -2.19 -4.49
CA ALA A 95 7.79 -1.78 -4.27
C ALA A 95 8.61 -1.78 -5.57
N THR A 96 8.44 -2.83 -6.39
CA THR A 96 9.09 -2.95 -7.69
C THR A 96 8.63 -1.86 -8.64
N SER A 97 7.31 -1.65 -8.75
CA SER A 97 6.73 -0.62 -9.62
C SER A 97 7.20 0.77 -9.21
N LEU A 98 7.11 1.11 -7.92
CA LEU A 98 7.54 2.41 -7.40
C LEU A 98 9.02 2.68 -7.59
N TYR A 99 9.87 1.66 -7.43
CA TYR A 99 11.30 1.80 -7.66
C TYR A 99 11.62 2.12 -9.13
N TYR A 100 11.06 1.36 -10.07
CA TYR A 100 11.37 1.56 -11.50
C TYR A 100 10.67 2.78 -12.09
N PHE A 101 9.47 3.10 -11.61
CA PHE A 101 8.70 4.25 -12.06
C PHE A 101 8.96 5.53 -11.26
N ALA A 102 9.88 5.50 -10.30
CA ALA A 102 10.24 6.65 -9.48
C ALA A 102 10.60 7.90 -10.30
N ASP A 103 11.15 7.66 -11.49
CA ASP A 103 11.76 8.66 -12.35
C ASP A 103 10.91 9.09 -13.55
N ILE A 104 9.67 8.59 -13.68
CA ILE A 104 8.78 8.92 -14.83
C ILE A 104 8.58 10.44 -14.97
N LEU A 105 8.59 11.18 -13.86
CA LEU A 105 8.38 12.62 -13.84
C LEU A 105 9.66 13.45 -13.99
N GLY A 106 10.83 12.83 -14.21
CA GLY A 106 12.12 13.52 -14.29
C GLY A 106 12.56 14.17 -12.97
N PHE A 107 12.06 13.65 -11.84
CA PHE A 107 12.34 14.21 -10.52
C PHE A 107 13.79 13.99 -10.10
N SER A 108 14.45 12.94 -10.59
CA SER A 108 15.89 12.71 -10.35
C SER A 108 16.73 13.86 -10.91
N ASP A 109 16.54 14.21 -12.20
CA ASP A 109 17.23 15.31 -12.87
C ASP A 109 17.00 16.66 -12.19
N TYR A 110 15.77 16.92 -11.73
CA TYR A 110 15.45 18.13 -10.97
C TYR A 110 16.19 18.19 -9.63
N LEU A 111 16.20 17.09 -8.88
CA LEU A 111 16.88 16.99 -7.58
C LEU A 111 18.40 17.05 -7.72
N GLU A 112 18.96 16.44 -8.76
CA GLU A 112 20.39 16.52 -9.07
C GLU A 112 20.82 17.94 -9.41
N LYS A 113 20.04 18.66 -10.22
CA LYS A 113 20.31 20.08 -10.54
C LYS A 113 20.18 20.98 -9.32
N LYS A 114 19.17 20.78 -8.47
CA LYS A 114 18.87 21.65 -7.33
C LYS A 114 19.73 21.35 -6.09
N TYR A 115 20.08 20.08 -5.85
CA TYR A 115 20.80 19.62 -4.65
C TYR A 115 21.92 18.60 -4.95
N PRO A 116 22.88 18.92 -5.84
CA PRO A 116 23.87 17.95 -6.34
C PRO A 116 24.73 17.32 -5.24
N LYS A 117 25.14 18.11 -4.24
CA LYS A 117 25.96 17.62 -3.11
C LYS A 117 25.21 16.66 -2.19
N LYS A 118 23.89 16.86 -2.02
CA LYS A 118 23.07 15.98 -1.17
C LYS A 118 22.82 14.65 -1.89
N VAL A 119 22.44 14.70 -3.17
CA VAL A 119 22.20 13.48 -3.96
C VAL A 119 23.44 12.58 -3.98
N LYS A 120 24.62 13.09 -4.35
CA LYS A 120 25.88 12.32 -4.35
C LYS A 120 26.27 11.73 -2.99
N LYS A 121 25.97 12.42 -1.88
CA LYS A 121 26.26 11.94 -0.53
C LYS A 121 25.34 10.77 -0.14
N TRP A 122 24.07 10.84 -0.52
CA TRP A 122 23.10 9.77 -0.25
C TRP A 122 23.30 8.58 -1.17
N GLU A 123 23.57 8.85 -2.45
CA GLU A 123 23.95 7.84 -3.44
C GLU A 123 25.15 7.01 -2.95
N SER A 124 26.26 7.64 -2.57
CA SER A 124 27.45 6.92 -2.09
C SER A 124 27.21 6.14 -0.78
N LYS A 125 26.36 6.64 0.13
CA LYS A 125 26.00 5.91 1.37
C LYS A 125 25.09 4.70 1.10
N LEU A 126 24.14 4.85 0.18
CA LEU A 126 23.08 3.89 -0.08
C LEU A 126 23.41 2.88 -1.20
N GLN A 127 24.61 2.98 -1.77
CA GLN A 127 25.21 1.98 -2.67
C GLN A 127 25.79 0.77 -1.92
N SER A 128 25.93 0.83 -0.59
CA SER A 128 26.49 -0.27 0.21
C SER A 128 25.42 -1.28 0.63
N SER A 129 25.81 -2.53 0.89
CA SER A 129 24.91 -3.57 1.42
C SER A 129 24.26 -3.19 2.76
N LYS A 130 24.83 -2.22 3.49
CA LYS A 130 24.26 -1.70 4.73
C LYS A 130 22.93 -0.98 4.51
N ALA A 131 22.64 -0.54 3.28
CA ALA A 131 21.37 0.06 2.90
C ALA A 131 20.18 -0.89 3.13
N THR A 132 20.38 -2.21 2.97
CA THR A 132 19.33 -3.21 3.25
C THR A 132 18.82 -3.12 4.69
N TYR A 133 19.71 -2.92 5.68
CA TYR A 133 19.29 -2.81 7.08
C TYR A 133 18.45 -1.56 7.36
N LEU A 134 18.74 -0.46 6.66
CA LEU A 134 17.95 0.77 6.76
C LEU A 134 16.56 0.53 6.18
N VAL A 135 16.48 -0.05 4.97
CA VAL A 135 15.21 -0.37 4.32
C VAL A 135 14.40 -1.37 5.15
N LEU A 136 15.05 -2.39 5.72
CA LEU A 136 14.41 -3.34 6.61
C LEU A 136 13.82 -2.66 7.83
N GLY A 137 14.61 -1.87 8.56
CA GLY A 137 14.14 -1.16 9.75
C GLY A 137 12.99 -0.20 9.44
N TRP A 138 13.02 0.44 8.28
CA TRP A 138 11.95 1.30 7.80
C TRP A 138 10.68 0.52 7.48
N SER A 139 10.81 -0.59 6.76
CA SER A 139 9.67 -1.39 6.29
C SER A 139 9.03 -2.24 7.39
N PHE A 140 9.79 -2.56 8.44
CA PHE A 140 9.28 -3.19 9.65
C PHE A 140 8.45 -2.22 10.52
N PHE A 141 8.65 -0.90 10.38
CA PHE A 141 8.04 0.05 11.30
C PHE A 141 6.60 0.40 10.87
N PRO A 142 5.58 0.12 11.71
CA PRO A 142 4.17 0.13 11.31
C PRO A 142 3.63 1.49 10.88
N LEU A 143 4.22 2.60 11.35
CA LEU A 143 3.72 3.96 11.11
C LEU A 143 4.34 4.61 9.88
N VAL A 144 5.36 4.00 9.29
CA VAL A 144 6.12 4.63 8.22
C VAL A 144 5.77 3.93 6.90
N PRO A 145 5.38 4.68 5.85
CA PRO A 145 5.00 4.08 4.59
C PRO A 145 6.23 3.53 3.85
N THR A 146 6.24 2.21 3.65
CA THR A 146 7.26 1.49 2.87
C THR A 146 7.29 1.93 1.41
N ASP A 147 6.14 2.32 0.86
CA ASP A 147 6.03 2.82 -0.51
C ASP A 147 6.91 4.08 -0.74
N ILE A 148 7.07 4.93 0.28
CA ILE A 148 7.94 6.12 0.19
C ILE A 148 9.40 5.72 0.05
N ILE A 149 9.89 4.76 0.85
CA ILE A 149 11.30 4.36 0.76
C ILE A 149 11.61 3.66 -0.56
N CYS A 150 10.66 2.91 -1.13
CA CYS A 150 10.81 2.30 -2.46
C CYS A 150 10.94 3.36 -3.55
N TYR A 151 10.10 4.39 -3.50
CA TYR A 151 10.15 5.53 -4.42
C TYR A 151 11.48 6.30 -4.30
N VAL A 152 11.89 6.62 -3.07
CA VAL A 152 13.17 7.30 -2.80
C VAL A 152 14.36 6.45 -3.27
N ALA A 153 14.35 5.15 -3.02
CA ALA A 153 15.38 4.22 -3.48
C ALA A 153 15.51 4.23 -5.02
N GLY A 154 14.40 4.34 -5.74
CA GLY A 154 14.37 4.49 -7.19
C GLY A 154 14.96 5.81 -7.68
N ILE A 155 14.65 6.94 -7.01
CA ILE A 155 15.21 8.26 -7.33
C ILE A 155 16.74 8.27 -7.20
N ILE A 156 17.26 7.75 -6.09
CA ILE A 156 18.71 7.77 -5.81
C ILE A 156 19.48 6.61 -6.46
N LYS A 157 18.79 5.79 -7.28
CA LYS A 157 19.34 4.60 -7.94
C LYS A 157 20.04 3.63 -6.96
N MET A 158 19.45 3.41 -5.78
CA MET A 158 19.92 2.39 -4.84
C MET A 158 19.85 1.02 -5.52
N PRO A 159 20.87 0.14 -5.43
CA PRO A 159 20.79 -1.17 -6.06
C PRO A 159 19.51 -1.92 -5.66
N PHE A 160 18.70 -2.30 -6.65
CA PHE A 160 17.36 -2.88 -6.47
C PHE A 160 17.33 -4.00 -5.43
N LYS A 161 18.33 -4.90 -5.45
CA LYS A 161 18.44 -6.02 -4.50
C LYS A 161 18.42 -5.57 -3.04
N TYR A 162 19.01 -4.42 -2.70
CA TYR A 162 19.08 -3.96 -1.31
C TYR A 162 17.73 -3.44 -0.83
N MET A 163 17.03 -2.70 -1.69
CA MET A 163 15.65 -2.29 -1.44
C MET A 163 14.73 -3.51 -1.35
N PHE A 164 14.74 -4.37 -2.37
CA PHE A 164 13.84 -5.52 -2.49
C PHE A 164 13.99 -6.49 -1.31
N THR A 165 15.21 -6.84 -0.92
CA THR A 165 15.45 -7.73 0.23
C THR A 165 15.10 -7.09 1.56
N GLY A 166 15.37 -5.78 1.73
CA GLY A 166 15.04 -5.05 2.95
C GLY A 166 13.52 -4.96 3.14
N VAL A 167 12.79 -4.60 2.09
CA VAL A 167 11.32 -4.56 2.08
C VAL A 167 10.76 -5.95 2.35
N PHE A 168 11.24 -6.96 1.62
CA PHE A 168 10.74 -8.34 1.78
C PHE A 168 10.85 -8.82 3.22
N ILE A 169 12.01 -8.67 3.86
CA ILE A 169 12.21 -9.15 5.24
C ILE A 169 11.41 -8.30 6.23
N GLY A 170 11.47 -6.96 6.11
CA GLY A 170 10.77 -6.06 7.05
C GLY A 170 9.26 -6.23 7.01
N GLU A 171 8.68 -6.26 5.81
CA GLU A 171 7.24 -6.45 5.60
C GLU A 171 6.81 -7.87 5.92
N LEU A 172 7.61 -8.90 5.64
CA LEU A 172 7.23 -10.27 6.01
C LEU A 172 6.99 -10.38 7.52
N VAL A 173 7.87 -9.80 8.34
CA VAL A 173 7.70 -9.78 9.81
C VAL A 173 6.47 -8.97 10.21
N LEU A 174 6.33 -7.75 9.67
CA LEU A 174 5.25 -6.83 10.03
C LEU A 174 3.86 -7.36 9.59
N VAL A 175 3.74 -7.85 8.37
CA VAL A 175 2.51 -8.40 7.80
C VAL A 175 2.13 -9.69 8.50
N THR A 176 3.10 -10.56 8.84
CA THR A 176 2.82 -11.75 9.66
C THR A 176 2.23 -11.33 11.01
N PHE A 177 2.82 -10.32 11.67
CA PHE A 177 2.26 -9.79 12.90
C PHE A 177 0.81 -9.29 12.70
N TYR A 178 0.54 -8.49 11.66
CA TYR A 178 -0.81 -7.99 11.41
C TYR A 178 -1.83 -9.09 11.09
N VAL A 179 -1.47 -10.05 10.26
CA VAL A 179 -2.38 -11.14 9.85
C VAL A 179 -2.75 -12.02 11.04
N TYR A 180 -1.77 -12.42 11.85
CA TYR A 180 -2.00 -13.37 12.94
C TYR A 180 -2.43 -12.70 14.25
N CYS A 181 -1.90 -11.51 14.60
CA CYS A 181 -2.36 -10.78 15.78
C CYS A 181 -3.68 -10.04 15.52
N GLY A 182 -3.93 -9.56 14.30
CA GLY A 182 -5.22 -8.96 13.92
C GLY A 182 -6.37 -9.97 14.07
N ALA A 183 -6.16 -11.20 13.61
CA ALA A 183 -7.13 -12.29 13.77
C ALA A 183 -7.38 -12.67 15.24
N MET A 184 -6.34 -12.61 16.09
CA MET A 184 -6.45 -12.97 17.51
C MET A 184 -7.20 -11.92 18.35
N LEU A 185 -7.19 -10.65 17.92
CA LEU A 185 -7.86 -9.55 18.64
C LEU A 185 -9.35 -9.43 18.32
N GLY A 186 -9.90 -10.27 17.42
CA GLY A 186 -11.31 -10.19 17.03
C GLY A 186 -11.71 -8.84 16.41
N LEU A 187 -10.72 -8.09 15.91
CA LEU A 187 -10.97 -7.00 14.97
C LEU A 187 -11.60 -7.56 13.70
#